data_AF-A0A8H7GY67-F1
#
_entry.id   AF-A0A8H7GY67-F1
#
_cell.length_a   1.000
_cell.length_b   1.000
_cell.length_c   1.000
_cell.angle_alpha   90.00
_cell.angle_beta   90.00
_cell.angle_gamma   90.00
#
_symmetry.space_group_name_H-M   'P 1'
#
loop_
_entity.id
_entity.type
_entity.pdbx_description
1 polymer ?
#
loop_
_entity_poly.entity_id
_entity_poly.type
_entity_poly.pdbx_seq_one_letter_code
_entity_poly.pdbx_strand_id
1 'polypeptide(L)'
;MISTSASTDPDSKSRATLFNLLTQIILKVQASHAFKFIRDLASDEYPYLNMRSSAISLLRRLVVRAFNHHPPAKDDPFASPLLLEEYNPILFQSPILEEKEAEGLKSIDTQEMHRLVEVLGFFYVLLARDEKNSTGVRSPENIKILRDKLVGPLTRISSEQEPISEDPSLFFAMRSISVSLERIEEIVSRIKD
;
A
#
# COMPACT_ATOMS: atom_id res chain seq x y z
N MET A 1 17.18 -14.04 -8.35
CA MET A 1 16.54 -12.83 -8.91
C MET A 1 16.97 -11.63 -8.06
N ILE A 2 17.16 -10.41 -8.61
CA ILE A 2 17.62 -9.24 -7.82
C ILE A 2 16.70 -8.97 -6.62
N SER A 3 15.40 -9.20 -6.77
CA SER A 3 14.41 -9.10 -5.70
C SER A 3 14.67 -10.07 -4.53
N THR A 4 15.06 -11.32 -4.80
CA THR A 4 15.45 -12.29 -3.77
C THR A 4 16.61 -11.76 -2.93
N SER A 5 17.69 -11.33 -3.59
CA SER A 5 18.88 -10.82 -2.90
C SER A 5 18.57 -9.50 -2.15
N ALA A 6 17.75 -8.62 -2.73
CA ALA A 6 17.26 -7.43 -2.04
C ALA A 6 16.46 -7.76 -0.76
N SER A 7 15.81 -8.93 -0.71
CA SER A 7 15.07 -9.40 0.47
C SER A 7 15.94 -10.08 1.52
N THR A 8 16.93 -10.90 1.11
CA THR A 8 17.58 -11.87 2.00
C THR A 8 19.07 -11.66 2.22
N ASP A 9 19.72 -10.70 1.53
CA ASP A 9 21.15 -10.45 1.75
C ASP A 9 21.41 -10.14 3.23
N PRO A 10 22.39 -10.76 3.89
CA PRO A 10 22.65 -10.52 5.31
C PRO A 10 23.04 -9.06 5.61
N ASP A 11 23.70 -8.38 4.68
CA ASP A 11 24.09 -6.98 4.82
C ASP A 11 22.94 -6.03 4.44
N SER A 12 22.55 -5.17 5.38
CA SER A 12 21.46 -4.20 5.17
C SER A 12 21.76 -3.18 4.09
N LYS A 13 23.04 -2.80 3.91
CA LYS A 13 23.46 -1.87 2.85
C LYS A 13 23.35 -2.51 1.48
N SER A 14 23.74 -3.78 1.38
CA SER A 14 23.61 -4.58 0.16
C SER A 14 22.14 -4.77 -0.22
N ARG A 15 21.26 -5.12 0.74
CA ARG A 15 19.80 -5.15 0.52
C ARG A 15 19.26 -3.83 -0.05
N ALA A 16 19.60 -2.71 0.58
CA ALA A 16 19.16 -1.38 0.15
C ALA A 16 19.68 -1.02 -1.25
N THR A 17 20.94 -1.35 -1.55
CA THR A 17 21.55 -1.10 -2.87
C THR A 17 20.84 -1.90 -3.95
N LEU A 18 20.58 -3.19 -3.70
CA LEU A 18 19.87 -4.06 -4.63
C LEU A 18 18.42 -3.63 -4.85
N PHE A 19 17.72 -3.19 -3.79
CA PHE A 19 16.37 -2.64 -3.90
C PHE A 19 16.34 -1.34 -4.71
N ASN A 20 17.33 -0.46 -4.52
CA ASN A 20 17.46 0.76 -5.30
C ASN A 20 17.73 0.46 -6.78
N LEU A 21 18.59 -0.51 -7.07
CA LEU A 21 18.84 -0.97 -8.44
C LEU A 21 17.55 -1.52 -9.08
N LEU A 22 16.85 -2.40 -8.35
CA LEU A 22 15.56 -2.95 -8.78
C LEU A 22 14.56 -1.84 -9.10
N THR A 23 14.45 -0.85 -8.22
CA THR A 23 13.57 0.30 -8.41
C THR A 23 13.94 1.11 -9.66
N GLN A 24 15.23 1.38 -9.89
CA GLN A 24 15.67 2.10 -11.08
C GLN A 24 15.35 1.35 -12.37
N ILE A 25 15.47 0.01 -12.36
CA ILE A 25 15.09 -0.83 -13.50
C ILE A 25 13.57 -0.71 -13.75
N ILE A 26 12.76 -0.90 -12.72
CA ILE A 26 11.29 -0.88 -12.83
C ILE A 26 10.77 0.47 -13.33
N LEU A 27 11.38 1.58 -12.90
CA LEU A 27 10.98 2.91 -13.34
C LEU A 27 11.30 3.19 -14.82
N LYS A 28 12.21 2.41 -15.43
CA LYS A 28 12.65 2.57 -16.84
C LYS A 28 11.97 1.59 -17.81
N VAL A 29 11.40 0.50 -17.34
CA VAL A 29 10.67 -0.44 -18.23
C VAL A 29 9.31 0.13 -18.63
N GLN A 30 8.71 -0.45 -19.68
CA GLN A 30 7.36 -0.11 -20.10
C GLN A 30 6.36 -0.29 -18.96
N ALA A 31 5.37 0.60 -18.87
CA ALA A 31 4.42 0.65 -17.76
C ALA A 31 3.68 -0.68 -17.54
N SER A 32 3.27 -1.37 -18.61
CA SER A 32 2.62 -2.68 -18.54
C SER A 32 3.49 -3.78 -17.94
N HIS A 33 4.80 -3.76 -18.21
CA HIS A 33 5.75 -4.71 -17.61
C HIS A 33 5.99 -4.40 -16.14
N ALA A 34 6.17 -3.12 -15.79
CA ALA A 34 6.27 -2.70 -14.40
C ALA A 34 5.00 -3.08 -13.62
N PHE A 35 3.82 -2.91 -14.22
CA PHE A 35 2.54 -3.19 -13.58
C PHE A 35 2.40 -4.67 -13.20
N LYS A 36 2.71 -5.59 -14.13
CA LYS A 36 2.69 -7.03 -13.83
C LYS A 36 3.74 -7.40 -12.79
N PHE A 37 4.96 -6.90 -12.96
CA PHE A 37 6.07 -7.24 -12.07
C PHE A 37 5.82 -6.79 -10.62
N ILE A 38 5.28 -5.59 -10.41
CA ILE A 38 4.96 -5.10 -9.06
C ILE A 38 3.80 -5.87 -8.45
N ARG A 39 2.81 -6.27 -9.23
CA ARG A 39 1.70 -7.11 -8.77
C ARG A 39 2.24 -8.44 -8.24
N ASP A 40 3.12 -9.08 -9.01
CA ASP A 40 3.72 -10.35 -8.62
C ASP A 40 4.57 -10.20 -7.34
N LEU A 41 5.34 -9.11 -7.18
CA LEU A 41 6.11 -8.83 -5.95
C LEU A 41 5.26 -8.48 -4.73
N ALA A 42 4.11 -7.82 -4.93
CA ALA A 42 3.20 -7.42 -3.86
C ALA A 42 2.29 -8.56 -3.39
N SER A 43 2.10 -9.58 -4.24
CA SER A 43 1.23 -10.73 -3.97
C SER A 43 1.61 -11.51 -2.71
N ASP A 44 0.63 -12.20 -2.15
CA ASP A 44 0.79 -13.15 -1.06
C ASP A 44 1.58 -14.41 -1.46
N GLU A 45 1.68 -14.71 -2.76
CA GLU A 45 2.52 -15.77 -3.31
C GLU A 45 4.03 -15.47 -3.19
N TYR A 46 4.41 -14.19 -3.14
CA TYR A 46 5.83 -13.82 -3.09
C TYR A 46 6.42 -14.05 -1.69
N PRO A 47 7.47 -14.87 -1.48
CA PRO A 47 7.80 -15.40 -0.15
C PRO A 47 8.32 -14.39 0.89
N TYR A 48 8.66 -13.17 0.49
CA TYR A 48 9.34 -12.20 1.39
C TYR A 48 8.46 -10.99 1.70
N LEU A 49 7.96 -10.90 2.94
CA LEU A 49 7.05 -9.85 3.40
C LEU A 49 7.65 -8.43 3.27
N ASN A 50 8.94 -8.28 3.54
CA ASN A 50 9.64 -7.00 3.34
C ASN A 50 9.59 -6.53 1.88
N MET A 51 9.64 -7.45 0.91
CA MET A 51 9.50 -7.13 -0.51
C MET A 51 8.05 -6.83 -0.87
N ARG A 52 7.08 -7.56 -0.31
CA ARG A 52 5.65 -7.26 -0.54
C ARG A 52 5.33 -5.82 -0.12
N SER A 53 5.77 -5.43 1.07
CA SER A 53 5.63 -4.06 1.58
C SER A 53 6.39 -3.04 0.71
N SER A 54 7.64 -3.33 0.36
CA SER A 54 8.44 -2.46 -0.51
C SER A 54 7.85 -2.28 -1.91
N ALA A 55 7.18 -3.32 -2.44
CA ALA A 55 6.51 -3.30 -3.73
C ALA A 55 5.29 -2.36 -3.71
N ILE A 56 4.53 -2.31 -2.61
CA ILE A 56 3.43 -1.33 -2.44
C ILE A 56 4.00 0.10 -2.38
N SER A 57 5.13 0.29 -1.70
CA SER A 57 5.81 1.60 -1.70
C SER A 57 6.26 2.03 -3.11
N LEU A 58 6.71 1.07 -3.92
CA LEU A 58 7.08 1.31 -5.32
C LEU A 58 5.86 1.52 -6.23
N LEU A 59 4.76 0.81 -5.99
CA LEU A 59 3.47 1.04 -6.65
C LEU A 59 3.02 2.49 -6.49
N ARG A 60 3.09 3.01 -5.26
CA ARG A 60 2.82 4.43 -4.96
C ARG A 60 3.67 5.39 -5.80
N ARG A 61 4.97 5.10 -5.98
CA ARG A 61 5.86 5.91 -6.82
C ARG A 61 5.49 5.85 -8.31
N LEU A 62 5.06 4.67 -8.78
CA LEU A 62 4.61 4.47 -10.17
C LEU A 62 3.30 5.21 -10.46
N VAL A 63 2.36 5.24 -9.49
CA VAL A 63 1.16 6.08 -9.55
C VAL A 63 1.53 7.55 -9.66
N VAL A 64 2.43 8.06 -8.79
CA VAL A 64 2.88 9.46 -8.89
C VAL A 64 3.49 9.76 -10.26
N ARG A 65 4.30 8.85 -10.80
CA ARG A 65 4.87 8.99 -12.15
C ARG A 65 3.76 9.08 -13.21
N ALA A 66 2.79 8.18 -13.17
CA ALA A 66 1.71 8.13 -14.17
C ALA A 66 0.87 9.43 -14.17
N PHE A 67 0.58 9.98 -12.99
CA PHE A 67 -0.17 11.24 -12.84
C PHE A 67 0.67 12.51 -13.01
N ASN A 68 2.00 12.43 -13.03
CA ASN A 68 2.84 13.59 -13.32
C ASN A 68 2.81 13.97 -14.81
N HIS A 69 2.44 13.04 -15.70
CA HIS A 69 2.20 13.34 -17.11
C HIS A 69 0.86 14.08 -17.26
N HIS A 70 0.87 15.24 -17.92
CA HIS A 70 -0.33 16.04 -18.15
C HIS A 70 -0.55 16.22 -19.66
N PRO A 71 -1.50 15.48 -20.28
CA PRO A 71 -2.38 14.45 -19.69
C PRO A 71 -1.63 13.13 -19.37
N PRO A 72 -2.18 12.26 -18.50
CA PRO A 72 -1.66 10.91 -18.32
C PRO A 72 -1.60 10.17 -19.65
N ALA A 73 -0.62 9.28 -19.82
CA ALA A 73 -0.56 8.45 -21.02
C ALA A 73 -1.83 7.58 -21.08
N LYS A 74 -2.51 7.60 -22.23
CA LYS A 74 -3.85 7.01 -22.43
C LYS A 74 -3.93 5.53 -22.03
N ASP A 75 -2.81 4.82 -22.14
CA ASP A 75 -2.69 3.39 -21.88
C ASP A 75 -1.78 3.08 -20.66
N ASP A 76 -1.53 4.04 -19.76
CA ASP A 76 -0.78 3.77 -18.53
C ASP A 76 -1.69 3.03 -17.52
N PRO A 77 -1.40 1.75 -17.20
CA PRO A 77 -2.25 0.96 -16.32
C PRO A 77 -2.31 1.53 -14.89
N PHE A 78 -1.31 2.31 -14.46
CA PHE A 78 -1.27 2.95 -13.14
C PHE A 78 -2.18 4.19 -13.03
N ALA A 79 -2.80 4.62 -14.13
CA ALA A 79 -3.77 5.73 -14.17
C ALA A 79 -5.12 5.31 -14.79
N SER A 80 -5.47 4.01 -14.65
CA SER A 80 -6.69 3.42 -15.21
C SER A 80 -7.43 2.56 -14.17
N PRO A 81 -8.70 2.17 -14.41
CA PRO A 81 -9.46 1.31 -13.50
C PRO A 81 -8.79 -0.05 -13.23
N LEU A 82 -8.00 -0.54 -14.20
CA LEU A 82 -7.22 -1.78 -14.07
C LEU A 82 -6.33 -1.81 -12.83
N LEU A 83 -5.85 -0.64 -12.37
CA LEU A 83 -5.08 -0.53 -11.14
C LEU A 83 -5.82 -1.12 -9.95
N LEU A 84 -7.07 -0.69 -9.73
CA LEU A 84 -7.85 -1.15 -8.58
C LEU A 84 -8.40 -2.56 -8.79
N GLU A 85 -8.74 -2.93 -10.03
CA GLU A 85 -9.18 -4.29 -10.38
C GLU A 85 -8.12 -5.34 -10.01
N GLU A 86 -6.86 -5.07 -10.32
CA GLU A 86 -5.76 -6.03 -10.11
C GLU A 86 -5.14 -5.94 -8.71
N TYR A 87 -5.11 -4.75 -8.10
CA TYR A 87 -4.40 -4.56 -6.82
C TYR A 87 -5.30 -4.61 -5.59
N ASN A 88 -6.61 -4.33 -5.68
CA ASN A 88 -7.48 -4.39 -4.49
C ASN A 88 -7.45 -5.77 -3.78
N PRO A 89 -7.47 -6.92 -4.49
CA PRO A 89 -7.35 -8.22 -3.83
C PRO A 89 -6.06 -8.34 -3.01
N ILE A 90 -4.95 -7.81 -3.51
CA ILE A 90 -3.63 -7.86 -2.85
C ILE A 90 -3.55 -6.84 -1.69
N LEU A 91 -4.06 -5.63 -1.89
CA LEU A 91 -3.96 -4.54 -0.92
C LEU A 91 -4.83 -4.79 0.31
N PHE A 92 -6.01 -5.38 0.14
CA PHE A 92 -6.94 -5.66 1.23
C PHE A 92 -6.76 -7.03 1.89
N GLN A 93 -5.94 -7.91 1.31
CA GLN A 93 -5.64 -9.20 1.92
C GLN A 93 -4.69 -8.99 3.10
N SER A 94 -5.19 -9.21 4.32
CA SER A 94 -4.40 -9.10 5.55
C SER A 94 -5.08 -9.88 6.67
N PRO A 95 -4.37 -10.75 7.40
CA PRO A 95 -4.90 -11.38 8.60
C PRO A 95 -5.41 -10.34 9.62
N ILE A 96 -4.71 -9.21 9.75
CA ILE A 96 -5.05 -8.11 10.67
C ILE A 96 -6.40 -7.46 10.32
N LEU A 97 -6.76 -7.39 9.03
CA LEU A 97 -8.03 -6.82 8.58
C LEU A 97 -9.19 -7.84 8.66
N GLU A 98 -8.87 -9.14 8.65
CA GLU A 98 -9.83 -10.25 8.67
C GLU A 98 -10.18 -10.72 10.08
N GLU A 99 -9.33 -10.43 11.08
CA GLU A 99 -9.54 -10.81 12.48
C GLU A 99 -10.79 -10.13 13.07
N LYS A 100 -11.90 -10.87 13.03
CA LYS A 100 -13.14 -10.56 13.76
C LYS A 100 -13.03 -11.07 15.19
N GLU A 101 -12.55 -10.22 16.10
CA GLU A 101 -12.90 -10.17 17.53
C GLU A 101 -12.76 -11.45 18.40
N ALA A 102 -12.25 -12.59 17.91
CA ALA A 102 -12.45 -13.86 18.62
C ALA A 102 -11.44 -14.17 19.74
N GLU A 103 -10.20 -13.67 19.69
CA GLU A 103 -9.24 -13.82 20.77
C GLU A 103 -8.31 -12.61 20.69
N GLY A 104 -8.39 -11.67 21.65
CA GLY A 104 -7.71 -10.38 21.59
C GLY A 104 -6.30 -10.46 20.99
N LEU A 105 -6.04 -9.65 19.95
CA LEU A 105 -4.85 -9.61 19.09
C LEU A 105 -3.62 -10.27 19.72
N LYS A 106 -3.54 -11.61 19.64
CA LYS A 106 -2.40 -12.38 20.13
C LYS A 106 -1.24 -12.04 19.19
N SER A 107 -0.38 -11.14 19.65
CA SER A 107 0.79 -10.61 18.93
C SER A 107 0.48 -10.10 17.52
N ILE A 108 0.19 -8.80 17.41
CA ILE A 108 0.16 -8.11 16.11
C ILE A 108 1.50 -8.32 15.41
N ASP A 109 1.49 -8.85 14.18
CA ASP A 109 2.70 -8.96 13.35
C ASP A 109 3.15 -7.55 12.94
N THR A 110 4.25 -7.09 13.54
CA THR A 110 4.87 -5.79 13.27
C THR A 110 5.21 -5.61 11.77
N GLN A 111 5.62 -6.65 11.05
CA GLN A 111 5.92 -6.53 9.62
C GLN A 111 4.67 -6.32 8.77
N GLU A 112 3.57 -7.01 9.12
CA GLU A 112 2.29 -6.84 8.44
C GLU A 112 1.70 -5.45 8.72
N MET A 113 1.88 -4.92 9.92
CA MET A 113 1.50 -3.53 10.24
C MET A 113 2.24 -2.51 9.37
N HIS A 114 3.54 -2.70 9.15
CA HIS A 114 4.27 -1.84 8.22
C HIS A 114 3.76 -1.96 6.77
N ARG A 115 3.34 -3.16 6.35
CA ARG A 115 2.70 -3.32 5.04
C ARG A 115 1.42 -2.49 4.95
N LEU A 116 0.57 -2.53 5.97
CA LEU A 116 -0.66 -1.72 6.03
C LEU A 116 -0.40 -0.21 6.06
N VAL A 117 0.70 0.24 6.68
CA VAL A 117 1.17 1.63 6.56
C VAL A 117 1.46 2.00 5.10
N GLU A 118 2.14 1.12 4.35
CA GLU A 118 2.39 1.37 2.92
C GLU A 118 1.10 1.34 2.10
N VAL A 119 0.14 0.47 2.43
CA VAL A 119 -1.19 0.42 1.77
C VAL A 119 -1.96 1.73 1.99
N LEU A 120 -2.02 2.23 3.23
CA LEU A 120 -2.63 3.53 3.53
C LEU A 120 -1.90 4.67 2.79
N GLY A 121 -0.56 4.63 2.78
CA GLY A 121 0.24 5.59 2.05
C GLY A 121 -0.02 5.58 0.53
N PHE A 122 -0.29 4.40 -0.04
CA PHE A 122 -0.72 4.25 -1.43
C PHE A 122 -2.09 4.89 -1.66
N PHE A 123 -3.11 4.53 -0.86
CA PHE A 123 -4.46 5.08 -1.04
C PHE A 123 -4.52 6.59 -0.82
N TYR A 124 -3.80 7.12 0.17
CA TYR A 124 -3.66 8.57 0.38
C TYR A 124 -3.13 9.26 -0.89
N VAL A 125 -2.05 8.74 -1.48
CA VAL A 125 -1.46 9.32 -2.69
C VAL A 125 -2.40 9.17 -3.89
N LEU A 126 -3.01 8.00 -4.07
CA LEU A 126 -3.91 7.76 -5.20
C LEU A 126 -5.13 8.69 -5.14
N LEU A 127 -5.76 8.80 -3.96
CA LEU A 127 -6.85 9.74 -3.73
C LEU A 127 -6.42 11.18 -3.98
N ALA A 128 -5.24 11.58 -3.52
CA ALA A 128 -4.73 12.94 -3.71
C ALA A 128 -4.40 13.27 -5.17
N ARG A 129 -3.91 12.31 -5.96
CA ARG A 129 -3.46 12.54 -7.34
C ARG A 129 -4.54 12.33 -8.39
N ASP A 130 -5.47 11.40 -8.17
CA ASP A 130 -6.51 11.07 -9.14
C ASP A 130 -7.73 11.99 -9.03
N GLU A 131 -7.51 13.29 -9.25
CA GLU A 131 -8.57 14.30 -9.10
C GLU A 131 -9.74 14.11 -10.07
N LYS A 132 -9.45 13.55 -11.25
CA LYS A 132 -10.44 13.28 -12.31
C LYS A 132 -11.07 11.89 -12.21
N ASN A 133 -10.74 11.12 -11.16
CA ASN A 133 -11.26 9.78 -10.91
C ASN A 133 -11.02 8.79 -12.07
N SER A 134 -9.86 8.87 -12.72
CA SER A 134 -9.46 8.04 -13.86
C SER A 134 -9.32 6.56 -13.48
N THR A 135 -8.95 6.28 -12.23
CA THR A 135 -8.85 4.93 -11.66
C THR A 135 -10.14 4.45 -11.03
N GLY A 136 -11.13 5.32 -10.86
CA GLY A 136 -12.35 5.03 -10.12
C GLY A 136 -12.19 5.07 -8.59
N VAL A 137 -11.02 5.39 -8.04
CA VAL A 137 -10.76 5.41 -6.57
C VAL A 137 -11.72 6.32 -5.80
N ARG A 138 -12.18 7.41 -6.41
CA ARG A 138 -13.11 8.39 -5.83
C ARG A 138 -14.59 8.07 -6.11
N SER A 139 -14.89 6.94 -6.76
CA SER A 139 -16.30 6.51 -6.92
C SER A 139 -16.93 6.14 -5.58
N PRO A 140 -18.23 6.37 -5.38
CA PRO A 140 -18.92 5.98 -4.14
C PRO A 140 -18.71 4.52 -3.76
N GLU A 141 -18.69 3.61 -4.74
CA GLU A 141 -18.47 2.19 -4.55
C GLU A 141 -17.06 1.90 -4.01
N ASN A 142 -16.02 2.46 -4.63
CA ASN A 142 -14.64 2.24 -4.18
C ASN A 142 -14.32 2.94 -2.86
N ILE A 143 -14.91 4.10 -2.58
CA ILE A 143 -14.81 4.76 -1.27
C ILE A 143 -15.45 3.90 -0.18
N LYS A 144 -16.62 3.32 -0.45
CA LYS A 144 -17.27 2.40 0.48
C LYS A 144 -16.40 1.16 0.72
N ILE A 145 -15.86 0.55 -0.33
CA ILE A 145 -14.95 -0.60 -0.21
C ILE A 145 -13.71 -0.25 0.63
N LEU A 146 -13.08 0.89 0.36
CA LEU A 146 -11.92 1.37 1.12
C LEU A 146 -12.25 1.53 2.60
N ARG A 147 -13.42 2.11 2.92
CA ARG A 147 -13.89 2.27 4.30
C ARG A 147 -14.14 0.93 4.97
N ASP A 148 -14.90 0.07 4.33
CA ASP A 148 -15.33 -1.21 4.91
C ASP A 148 -14.15 -2.18 5.11
N LYS A 149 -13.20 -2.21 4.16
CA LYS A 149 -12.11 -3.19 4.14
C LYS A 149 -10.81 -2.71 4.79
N LEU A 150 -10.57 -1.41 4.89
CA LEU A 150 -9.28 -0.89 5.37
C LEU A 150 -9.44 0.13 6.50
N VAL A 151 -10.13 1.25 6.23
CA VAL A 151 -10.20 2.37 7.20
C VAL A 151 -10.93 1.93 8.47
N GLY A 152 -12.09 1.30 8.35
CA GLY A 152 -12.91 0.85 9.48
C GLY A 152 -12.17 -0.14 10.39
N PRO A 153 -11.62 -1.24 9.87
CA PRO A 153 -10.80 -2.16 10.66
C PRO A 153 -9.62 -1.50 11.35
N LEU A 154 -8.83 -0.69 10.63
CA LEU A 154 -7.65 -0.03 11.20
C LEU A 154 -7.99 1.06 12.21
N THR A 155 -9.14 1.71 12.09
CA THR A 155 -9.63 2.67 13.09
C THR A 155 -9.94 1.97 14.41
N ARG A 156 -10.62 0.81 14.36
CA ARG A 156 -10.89 -0.01 15.55
C ARG A 156 -9.60 -0.45 16.22
N ILE A 157 -8.68 -1.04 15.47
CA ILE A 157 -7.36 -1.47 15.96
C ILE A 157 -6.59 -0.29 16.58
N SER A 158 -6.58 0.87 15.92
CA SER A 158 -5.91 2.08 16.43
C SER A 158 -6.55 2.65 17.69
N SER A 159 -7.84 2.42 17.92
CA SER A 159 -8.57 2.93 19.10
C SER A 159 -8.53 1.99 20.30
N GLU A 160 -8.46 0.68 20.06
CA GLU A 160 -8.47 -0.37 21.10
C GLU A 160 -7.08 -0.59 21.70
N GLN A 161 -6.02 -0.24 20.98
CA GLN A 161 -4.64 -0.36 21.45
C GLN A 161 -4.24 0.91 22.20
N GLU A 162 -4.20 0.85 23.53
CA GLU A 162 -3.48 1.86 24.32
C GLU A 162 -1.99 1.85 23.92
N PRO A 163 -1.29 3.01 23.93
CA PRO A 163 0.08 3.15 23.46
C PRO A 163 1.16 2.43 24.31
N ILE A 164 0.80 1.36 25.01
CA ILE A 164 1.66 0.56 25.89
C ILE A 164 2.21 -0.66 25.11
N SER A 165 2.64 -0.46 23.86
CA SER A 165 3.48 -1.45 23.19
C SER A 165 4.93 -1.21 23.61
N GLU A 166 5.56 -2.22 24.21
CA GLU A 166 7.01 -2.19 24.49
C GLU A 166 7.85 -2.28 23.20
N ASP A 167 7.27 -2.66 22.06
CA ASP A 167 7.93 -2.66 20.75
C ASP A 167 7.85 -1.26 20.12
N PRO A 168 8.98 -0.51 20.04
CA PRO A 168 8.99 0.81 19.42
C PRO A 168 8.55 0.78 17.96
N SER A 169 8.85 -0.30 17.24
CA SER A 169 8.52 -0.43 15.83
C SER A 169 7.01 -0.54 15.62
N LEU A 170 6.33 -1.33 16.44
CA LEU A 170 4.88 -1.43 16.43
C LEU A 170 4.23 -0.09 16.83
N PHE A 171 4.77 0.58 17.86
CA PHE A 171 4.30 1.91 18.26
C PHE A 171 4.36 2.92 17.10
N PHE A 172 5.47 2.99 16.37
CA PHE A 172 5.61 3.90 15.22
C PHE A 172 4.67 3.53 14.07
N ALA A 173 4.47 2.23 13.80
CA ALA A 173 3.52 1.77 12.79
C ALA A 173 2.09 2.22 13.14
N MET A 174 1.67 2.02 14.39
CA MET A 174 0.36 2.43 14.89
C MET A 174 0.15 3.93 14.77
N ARG A 175 1.13 4.74 15.18
CA ARG A 175 1.09 6.20 15.00
C ARG A 175 0.97 6.61 13.53
N SER A 176 1.69 5.92 12.65
CA SER A 176 1.63 6.17 11.20
C SER A 176 0.27 5.83 10.61
N ILE A 177 -0.38 4.77 11.10
CA ILE A 177 -1.75 4.40 10.74
C ILE A 177 -2.72 5.51 11.16
N SER A 178 -2.71 5.95 12.43
CA SER A 178 -3.63 6.98 12.90
C SER A 178 -3.54 8.26 12.06
N VAL A 179 -2.32 8.74 11.79
CA VAL A 179 -2.09 9.94 10.96
C VAL A 179 -2.58 9.73 9.52
N SER A 180 -2.38 8.53 8.96
CA SER A 180 -2.79 8.25 7.58
C SER A 180 -4.32 8.13 7.45
N LEU A 181 -4.99 7.58 8.46
CA LEU A 181 -6.46 7.50 8.52
C LEU A 181 -7.08 8.91 8.54
N GLU A 182 -6.57 9.80 9.38
CA GLU A 182 -7.02 11.20 9.45
C GLU A 182 -6.92 11.89 8.08
N ARG A 183 -5.78 11.73 7.40
CA ARG A 183 -5.54 12.31 6.07
C ARG A 183 -6.45 11.74 4.99
N ILE A 184 -6.71 10.44 5.03
CA ILE A 184 -7.62 9.79 4.07
C ILE A 184 -9.04 10.33 4.29
N GLU A 185 -9.55 10.35 5.52
CA GLU A 185 -10.88 10.86 5.81
C GLU A 185 -11.02 12.36 5.47
N GLU A 186 -9.97 13.16 5.69
CA GLU A 186 -9.95 14.56 5.24
C GLU A 186 -10.15 14.67 3.72
N ILE A 187 -9.45 13.86 2.91
CA ILE A 187 -9.63 13.86 1.46
C ILE A 187 -11.02 13.36 1.08
N VAL A 188 -11.47 12.25 1.66
CA VAL A 188 -12.76 11.63 1.33
C VAL A 188 -13.92 12.57 1.67
N SER A 189 -13.87 13.30 2.77
CA SER A 189 -14.88 14.30 3.14
C SER A 189 -15.04 15.45 2.13
N ARG A 190 -14.03 15.67 1.28
CA ARG A 190 -14.02 16.71 0.24
C ARG A 190 -14.44 16.19 -1.13
N ILE A 191 -14.52 14.88 -1.31
CA ILE A 191 -15.05 14.28 -2.54
C ILE A 191 -16.56 14.53 -2.53
N LYS A 192 -17.02 15.39 -3.43
CA LYS A 192 -18.45 15.66 -3.63
C LYS A 192 -19.07 14.47 -4.35
N ASP A 193 -20.27 14.09 -3.93
CA ASP A 193 -21.14 13.15 -4.66
C ASP A 193 -21.43 13.65 -6.09
#